data_AF-A0A024SEG2-F1
#
_entry.id   AF-A0A024SEG2-F1
#
_cell.length_a   1.000
_cell.length_b   1.000
_cell.length_c   1.000
_cell.angle_alpha   90.00
_cell.angle_beta   90.00
_cell.angle_gamma   90.00
#
_symmetry.space_group_name_H-M   'P 1'
#
loop_
_entity.id
_entity.type
_entity.pdbx_description
1 polymer ?
#
loop_
_entity_poly.entity_id
_entity_poly.type
_entity_poly.pdbx_seq_one_letter_code
_entity_poly.pdbx_strand_id
1 'polypeptide(L)'
;MAHEAETLEASNIVAAVSELNLCGKAPYLDGEFSGGECRIFKVSFEDRPSVAVRVRHASHEISHDNHIAMVEDEVQTLQTLEERSFAWAPKCLGASLTFDNPIHSPFSVLTWIDGSPLRWDEDFPLRPLRDELLGRLASVQLSLMTCTLTTRPITAGIYYERRLGNRQKRVLNGELAGLSERDCLDQQSFLKDVLGEDGESQAFAMSHGDLNASNIIVDEQYNIKGIIDWGFAEMVPIATAALFPTLLWPDESARCAPSQATLRDRQAYINSYSSQTSLAALSMRRWQSAEDVDFRILYLTSISSKGVHKALAQTGWKLPYYKPADGGAGGDVLSEAGI
;
A
#
# COMPACT_ATOMS: atom_id res chain seq x y z
N MET A 1 11.09 -6.14 25.44
CA MET A 1 11.05 -5.15 26.53
C MET A 1 9.77 -4.36 26.35
N ALA A 2 8.92 -4.30 27.37
CA ALA A 2 7.67 -3.57 27.31
C ALA A 2 7.98 -2.07 27.24
N HIS A 3 7.54 -1.41 26.18
CA HIS A 3 7.67 0.04 26.00
C HIS A 3 6.89 0.73 27.11
N GLU A 4 7.54 1.60 27.89
CA GLU A 4 6.82 2.64 28.63
C GLU A 4 6.13 3.52 27.60
N ALA A 5 4.82 3.35 27.44
CA ALA A 5 4.02 4.26 26.66
C ALA A 5 4.02 5.60 27.40
N GLU A 6 4.72 6.60 26.86
CA GLU A 6 4.49 7.98 27.28
C GLU A 6 2.98 8.24 27.20
N THR A 7 2.38 8.44 28.36
CA THR A 7 0.93 8.59 28.48
C THR A 7 0.61 10.00 28.00
N LEU A 8 0.26 10.12 26.71
CA LEU A 8 -0.20 11.38 26.14
C LEU A 8 -1.50 11.77 26.84
N GLU A 9 -1.47 12.86 27.61
CA GLU A 9 -2.64 13.33 28.35
C GLU A 9 -3.69 13.89 27.39
N ALA A 10 -4.97 13.60 27.65
CA ALA A 10 -6.08 14.06 26.83
C ALA A 10 -6.15 15.61 26.71
N SER A 11 -5.74 16.31 27.77
CA SER A 11 -5.57 17.77 27.82
C SER A 11 -4.61 18.28 26.75
N ASN A 12 -3.49 17.60 26.55
CA ASN A 12 -2.46 17.99 25.58
C ASN A 12 -2.95 17.82 24.15
N ILE A 13 -3.69 16.74 23.87
CA ILE A 13 -4.30 16.51 22.55
C ILE A 13 -5.28 17.64 22.20
N VAL A 14 -6.16 18.00 23.14
CA VAL A 14 -7.14 19.08 22.93
C VAL A 14 -6.45 20.45 22.80
N ALA A 15 -5.42 20.71 23.61
CA ALA A 15 -4.63 21.93 23.52
C ALA A 15 -3.95 22.06 22.14
N ALA A 16 -3.38 20.98 21.62
CA ALA A 16 -2.71 20.97 20.32
C ALA A 16 -3.67 21.23 19.14
N VAL A 17 -4.90 20.69 19.19
CA VAL A 17 -5.95 21.04 18.22
C VAL A 17 -6.34 22.52 18.31
N SER A 18 -6.30 23.09 19.53
CA SER A 18 -6.60 24.51 19.77
C SER A 18 -5.54 25.43 19.17
N GLU A 19 -4.25 25.08 19.29
CA GLU A 19 -3.16 25.87 18.71
C GLU A 19 -3.24 25.97 17.19
N LEU A 20 -3.75 24.93 16.52
CA LEU A 20 -3.98 24.94 15.07
C LEU A 20 -5.22 25.76 14.65
N ASN A 21 -5.92 26.40 15.59
CA ASN A 21 -7.20 27.09 15.37
C ASN A 21 -8.29 26.16 14.77
N LEU A 22 -8.21 24.86 15.07
CA LEU A 22 -9.14 23.84 14.59
C LEU A 22 -10.24 23.52 15.61
N CYS A 23 -10.39 24.33 16.66
CA CYS A 23 -11.39 24.10 17.70
C CYS A 23 -12.82 24.34 17.26
N GLY A 24 -13.71 23.48 17.74
CA GLY A 24 -15.14 23.73 17.87
C GLY A 24 -15.50 24.02 19.31
N LYS A 25 -16.80 24.14 19.58
CA LYS A 25 -17.34 24.32 20.93
C LYS A 25 -17.13 23.06 21.77
N ALA A 26 -16.53 23.26 22.95
CA ALA A 26 -16.30 22.22 23.97
C ALA A 26 -15.59 20.96 23.43
N PRO A 27 -14.33 21.06 22.97
CA PRO A 27 -13.58 19.91 22.48
C PRO A 27 -13.34 18.89 23.59
N TYR A 28 -13.56 17.60 23.29
CA TYR A 28 -13.25 16.50 24.18
C TYR A 28 -12.67 15.30 23.43
N LEU A 29 -11.92 14.47 24.15
CA LEU A 29 -11.39 13.22 23.62
C LEU A 29 -12.51 12.17 23.64
N ASP A 30 -12.95 11.73 22.46
CA ASP A 30 -14.04 10.75 22.27
C ASP A 30 -13.51 9.33 22.05
N GLY A 31 -12.21 9.18 21.78
CA GLY A 31 -11.59 7.87 21.68
C GLY A 31 -10.11 7.92 21.40
N GLU A 32 -9.43 6.82 21.76
CA GLU A 32 -8.04 6.56 21.43
C GLU A 32 -7.93 5.21 20.72
N PHE A 33 -7.16 5.20 19.64
CA PHE A 33 -6.91 4.04 18.80
C PHE A 33 -5.41 3.89 18.59
N SER A 34 -4.92 2.66 18.53
CA SER A 34 -3.51 2.37 18.23
C SER A 34 -3.42 1.70 16.86
N GLY A 35 -2.75 2.37 15.92
CA GLY A 35 -2.30 1.79 14.67
C GLY A 35 -0.88 1.24 14.78
N GLY A 36 -0.37 0.68 13.67
CA GLY A 36 0.98 0.11 13.60
C GLY A 36 2.08 1.14 13.85
N GLU A 37 1.96 2.33 13.24
CA GLU A 37 2.96 3.40 13.35
C GLU A 37 2.49 4.62 14.16
N CYS A 38 1.20 4.71 14.48
CA CYS A 38 0.61 5.91 15.08
C CYS A 38 -0.36 5.57 16.22
N ARG A 39 -0.46 6.47 17.20
CA ARG A 39 -1.64 6.64 18.05
C ARG A 39 -2.58 7.65 17.39
N ILE A 40 -3.85 7.32 17.37
CA ILE A 40 -4.91 8.11 16.73
C ILE A 40 -5.90 8.51 17.82
N PHE A 41 -6.12 9.81 17.97
CA PHE A 41 -7.06 10.36 18.94
C PHE A 41 -8.25 10.97 18.20
N LYS A 42 -9.46 10.53 18.54
CA LYS A 42 -10.68 11.15 18.04
C LYS A 42 -11.05 12.31 18.95
N VAL A 43 -11.01 13.52 18.41
CA VAL A 43 -11.45 14.73 19.11
C VAL A 43 -12.80 15.14 18.56
N SER A 44 -13.80 15.24 19.44
CA SER A 44 -15.17 15.58 19.11
C SER A 44 -15.57 16.93 19.66
N PHE A 45 -16.60 17.52 19.05
CA PHE A 45 -17.09 18.86 19.34
C PHE A 45 -18.62 18.85 19.37
N GLU A 46 -19.25 19.82 20.03
CA GLU A 46 -20.72 19.94 20.06
C GLU A 46 -21.32 20.49 18.77
N ASP A 47 -20.54 21.25 18.00
CA ASP A 47 -21.01 22.11 16.91
C ASP A 47 -20.45 21.75 15.53
N ARG A 48 -19.57 20.75 15.43
CA ARG A 48 -18.92 20.36 14.18
C ARG A 48 -18.50 18.88 14.16
N PRO A 49 -18.20 18.33 12.98
CA PRO A 49 -17.67 16.97 12.85
C PRO A 49 -16.37 16.75 13.63
N SER A 50 -16.17 15.51 14.06
CA SER A 50 -14.97 15.07 14.77
C SER A 50 -13.73 15.14 13.88
N VAL A 51 -12.55 15.18 14.49
CA VAL A 51 -11.26 15.14 13.82
C VAL A 51 -10.41 13.98 14.37
N ALA A 52 -9.49 13.49 13.54
CA ALA A 52 -8.48 12.52 13.93
C ALA A 52 -7.14 13.23 14.14
N VAL A 53 -6.59 13.18 15.35
CA VAL A 53 -5.21 13.61 15.63
C VAL A 53 -4.31 12.38 15.54
N ARG A 54 -3.34 12.39 14.62
CA ARG A 54 -2.41 11.29 14.38
C ARG A 54 -1.03 11.66 14.91
N VAL A 55 -0.56 10.88 15.87
CA VAL A 55 0.76 11.05 16.51
C VAL A 55 1.53 9.76 16.28
N ARG A 56 2.69 9.84 15.62
CA ARG A 56 3.54 8.67 15.38
C ARG A 56 4.13 8.15 16.69
N HIS A 57 4.34 6.84 16.78
CA HIS A 57 4.97 6.21 17.94
C HIS A 57 6.40 6.73 18.11
N ALA A 58 6.77 7.09 19.33
CA ALA A 58 8.14 7.46 19.64
C ALA A 58 9.06 6.25 19.41
N SER A 59 10.01 6.39 18.48
CA SER A 59 11.08 5.41 18.27
C SER A 59 12.42 6.06 18.57
N HIS A 60 13.13 5.53 19.56
CA HIS A 60 14.48 6.01 19.94
C HIS A 60 15.51 5.86 18.82
N GLU A 61 15.21 5.09 17.77
CA GLU A 61 16.10 4.88 16.62
C GLU A 61 15.89 5.91 15.51
N ILE A 62 14.80 6.68 15.53
CA ILE A 62 14.47 7.66 14.49
C ILE A 62 14.90 9.05 14.96
N SER A 63 15.73 9.74 14.17
CA SER A 63 16.08 11.13 14.46
C SER A 63 14.85 12.03 14.41
N HIS A 64 14.88 13.14 15.16
CA HIS A 64 13.80 14.14 15.12
C HIS A 64 13.50 14.62 13.68
N ASP A 65 14.54 14.84 12.87
CA ASP A 65 14.37 15.27 11.47
C ASP A 65 13.65 14.21 10.62
N ASN A 66 13.98 12.93 10.79
CA ASN A 66 13.30 11.85 10.08
C ASN A 66 11.83 11.73 10.54
N HIS A 67 11.58 11.93 11.84
CA HIS A 67 10.22 11.90 12.37
C HIS A 67 9.35 13.03 11.79
N ILE A 68 9.90 14.25 11.72
CA ILE A 68 9.25 15.39 11.08
C ILE A 68 8.98 15.11 9.60
N ALA A 69 10.00 14.63 8.87
CA ALA A 69 9.88 14.32 7.44
C ALA A 69 8.78 13.28 7.16
N MET A 70 8.63 12.26 8.02
CA MET A 70 7.58 11.25 7.87
C MET A 70 6.16 11.80 8.06
N VAL A 71 5.97 12.80 8.93
CA VAL A 71 4.67 13.47 9.10
C VAL A 71 4.43 14.44 7.94
N GLU A 72 5.46 15.16 7.51
CA GLU A 72 5.41 16.07 6.36
C GLU A 72 5.05 15.32 5.06
N ASP A 73 5.66 14.17 4.80
CA ASP A 73 5.39 13.33 3.62
C ASP A 73 3.93 12.85 3.58
N GLU A 74 3.36 12.44 4.71
CA GLU A 74 1.94 12.03 4.81
C GLU A 74 1.01 13.23 4.56
N VAL A 75 1.33 14.39 5.14
CA VAL A 75 0.56 15.63 4.94
C VAL A 75 0.57 16.05 3.47
N GLN A 76 1.74 16.05 2.83
CA GLN A 76 1.89 16.41 1.42
C GLN A 76 1.13 15.43 0.50
N THR A 77 1.14 14.15 0.84
CA THR A 77 0.37 13.12 0.14
C THR A 77 -1.13 13.44 0.21
N LEU A 78 -1.68 13.69 1.39
CA LEU A 78 -3.10 13.99 1.58
C LEU A 78 -3.52 15.28 0.88
N GLN A 79 -2.67 16.32 0.93
CA GLN A 79 -2.88 17.57 0.18
C GLN A 79 -2.92 17.31 -1.33
N THR A 80 -1.99 16.51 -1.85
CA THR A 80 -1.98 16.11 -3.27
C THR A 80 -3.27 15.39 -3.65
N LEU A 81 -3.77 14.48 -2.81
CA LEU A 81 -5.02 13.76 -3.05
C LEU A 81 -6.23 14.70 -3.08
N GLU A 82 -6.27 15.69 -2.18
CA GLU A 82 -7.31 16.72 -2.18
C GLU A 82 -7.27 17.59 -3.45
N GLU A 83 -6.08 18.02 -3.88
CA GLU A 83 -5.90 18.76 -5.14
C GLU A 83 -6.34 17.95 -6.36
N ARG A 84 -6.15 16.63 -6.33
CA ARG A 84 -6.62 15.70 -7.37
C ARG A 84 -8.08 15.30 -7.21
N SER A 85 -8.80 15.90 -6.26
CA SER A 85 -10.21 15.62 -5.96
C SER A 85 -10.48 14.13 -5.71
N PHE A 86 -9.51 13.42 -5.10
CA PHE A 86 -9.69 12.02 -4.73
C PHE A 86 -10.60 11.93 -3.49
N ALA A 87 -11.82 11.43 -3.69
CA ALA A 87 -12.90 11.52 -2.70
C ALA A 87 -12.76 10.59 -1.49
N TRP A 88 -11.87 9.59 -1.55
CA TRP A 88 -11.83 8.51 -0.58
C TRP A 88 -10.76 8.69 0.50
N ALA A 89 -9.88 9.68 0.41
CA ALA A 89 -8.89 9.97 1.44
C ALA A 89 -9.44 10.98 2.47
N PRO A 90 -9.00 10.93 3.73
CA PRO A 90 -9.30 11.98 4.69
C PRO A 90 -8.62 13.29 4.24
N LYS A 91 -9.20 14.43 4.61
CA LYS A 91 -8.59 15.74 4.34
C LYS A 91 -7.64 16.11 5.46
N CYS A 92 -6.48 16.67 5.10
CA CYS A 92 -5.56 17.24 6.07
C CYS A 92 -6.05 18.64 6.49
N LEU A 93 -6.44 18.79 7.75
CA LEU A 93 -6.94 20.04 8.31
C LEU A 93 -5.80 20.92 8.85
N GLY A 94 -4.70 20.30 9.27
CA GLY A 94 -3.51 20.98 9.77
C GLY A 94 -2.48 19.98 10.28
N ALA A 95 -1.28 20.46 10.60
CA ALA A 95 -0.20 19.65 11.18
C ALA A 95 0.73 20.53 12.02
N SER A 96 1.41 19.90 12.98
CA SER A 96 2.55 20.47 13.69
C SER A 96 3.80 19.67 13.34
N LEU A 97 4.79 20.34 12.77
CA LEU A 97 6.06 19.75 12.32
C LEU A 97 7.22 20.13 13.25
N THR A 98 6.94 20.19 14.55
CA THR A 98 7.90 20.54 15.61
C THR A 98 7.62 19.70 16.85
N PHE A 99 8.60 19.58 17.74
CA PHE A 99 8.43 19.01 19.07
C PHE A 99 8.02 20.08 20.11
N ASP A 100 8.11 21.35 19.74
CA ASP A 100 7.65 22.48 20.56
C ASP A 100 6.15 22.68 20.37
N ASN A 101 5.37 21.75 20.94
CA ASN A 101 3.91 21.77 20.96
C ASN A 101 3.41 20.97 22.18
N PRO A 102 2.11 21.06 22.57
CA PRO A 102 1.58 20.40 23.76
C PRO A 102 1.72 18.86 23.79
N ILE A 103 1.78 18.20 22.62
CA ILE A 103 1.97 16.74 22.49
C ILE A 103 3.46 16.36 22.58
N HIS A 104 4.36 17.34 22.45
CA HIS A 104 5.82 17.15 22.39
C HIS A 104 6.27 16.19 21.27
N SER A 105 5.51 16.16 20.17
CA SER A 105 5.78 15.29 19.03
C SER A 105 5.14 15.86 17.76
N PRO A 106 5.72 15.70 16.56
CA PRO A 106 5.06 16.04 15.32
C PRO A 106 3.75 15.26 15.13
N PHE A 107 2.72 15.92 14.62
CA PHE A 107 1.40 15.32 14.44
C PHE A 107 0.63 15.94 13.27
N SER A 108 -0.35 15.20 12.75
CA SER A 108 -1.31 15.70 11.76
C SER A 108 -2.73 15.63 12.29
N VAL A 109 -3.59 16.54 11.82
CA VAL A 109 -5.03 16.58 12.15
C VAL A 109 -5.81 16.39 10.86
N LEU A 110 -6.59 15.31 10.81
CA LEU A 110 -7.35 14.91 9.63
C LEU A 110 -8.86 14.94 9.90
N THR A 111 -9.67 15.00 8.85
CA THR A 111 -11.11 14.74 8.98
C THR A 111 -11.36 13.33 9.50
N TRP A 112 -12.26 13.18 10.47
CA TRP A 112 -12.72 11.87 10.92
C TRP A 112 -13.61 11.22 9.86
N ILE A 113 -13.40 9.93 9.59
CA ILE A 113 -14.25 9.12 8.70
C ILE A 113 -15.07 8.20 9.59
N ASP A 114 -16.38 8.44 9.67
CA ASP A 114 -17.28 7.60 10.45
C ASP A 114 -17.48 6.23 9.81
N GLY A 115 -17.44 5.20 10.66
CA GLY A 115 -17.58 3.80 10.28
C GLY A 115 -16.68 2.92 11.13
N SER A 116 -16.46 1.71 10.63
CA SER A 116 -15.56 0.73 11.25
C SER A 116 -14.57 0.19 10.22
N PRO A 117 -13.36 -0.20 10.63
CA PRO A 117 -12.45 -0.93 9.76
C PRO A 117 -13.13 -2.18 9.17
N LEU A 118 -12.91 -2.44 7.88
CA LEU A 118 -13.47 -3.58 7.21
C LEU A 118 -12.95 -4.87 7.86
N ARG A 119 -13.88 -5.71 8.31
CA ARG A 119 -13.57 -7.09 8.65
C ARG A 119 -13.47 -7.90 7.36
N TRP A 120 -12.34 -8.58 7.18
CA TRP A 120 -12.08 -9.42 6.02
C TRP A 120 -11.36 -10.69 6.46
N ASP A 121 -11.95 -11.83 6.12
CA ASP A 121 -11.34 -13.14 6.26
C ASP A 121 -11.74 -14.03 5.06
N GLU A 122 -11.40 -15.32 5.11
CA GLU A 122 -11.69 -16.30 4.05
C GLU A 122 -13.20 -16.45 3.76
N ASP A 123 -14.04 -16.25 4.79
CA ASP A 123 -15.47 -16.54 4.74
C ASP A 123 -16.34 -15.27 4.90
N PHE A 124 -15.73 -14.13 5.25
CA PHE A 124 -16.43 -12.90 5.57
C PHE A 124 -15.83 -11.66 4.87
N PRO A 125 -16.64 -10.76 4.29
CA PRO A 125 -18.11 -10.82 4.17
C PRO A 125 -18.60 -11.97 3.29
N LEU A 126 -19.87 -12.37 3.46
CA LEU A 126 -20.50 -13.39 2.61
C LEU A 126 -20.82 -12.83 1.22
N ARG A 127 -20.87 -13.70 0.21
CA ARG A 127 -21.38 -13.35 -1.13
C ARG A 127 -22.91 -13.24 -1.10
N PRO A 128 -23.52 -12.31 -1.87
CA PRO A 128 -22.93 -11.48 -2.94
C PRO A 128 -22.23 -10.20 -2.46
N LEU A 129 -22.42 -9.80 -1.19
CA LEU A 129 -21.88 -8.55 -0.66
C LEU A 129 -20.37 -8.41 -0.83
N ARG A 130 -19.62 -9.51 -0.63
CA ARG A 130 -18.17 -9.55 -0.87
C ARG A 130 -17.78 -9.10 -2.27
N ASP A 131 -18.49 -9.58 -3.30
CA ASP A 131 -18.19 -9.28 -4.69
C ASP A 131 -18.55 -7.83 -5.03
N GLU A 132 -19.63 -7.30 -4.44
CA GLU A 132 -20.00 -5.88 -4.56
C GLU A 132 -18.95 -4.97 -3.91
N LEU A 133 -18.46 -5.33 -2.72
CA LEU A 133 -17.42 -4.59 -2.02
C LEU A 133 -16.09 -4.59 -2.80
N LEU A 134 -15.69 -5.74 -3.37
CA LEU A 134 -14.53 -5.84 -4.25
C LEU A 134 -14.67 -4.95 -5.48
N GLY A 135 -15.86 -4.89 -6.09
CA GLY A 135 -16.10 -4.00 -7.23
C GLY A 135 -16.02 -2.50 -6.87
N ARG A 136 -16.50 -2.11 -5.70
CA ARG A 136 -16.33 -0.75 -5.18
C ARG A 136 -14.86 -0.45 -4.91
N LEU A 137 -14.12 -1.37 -4.30
CA LEU A 137 -12.70 -1.21 -4.03
C LEU A 137 -11.89 -1.08 -5.33
N ALA A 138 -12.22 -1.86 -6.36
CA ALA A 138 -11.62 -1.73 -7.68
C ALA A 138 -11.89 -0.35 -8.29
N SER A 139 -13.10 0.18 -8.10
CA SER A 139 -13.46 1.54 -8.52
C SER A 139 -12.65 2.61 -7.76
N VAL A 140 -12.39 2.40 -6.45
CA VAL A 140 -11.53 3.28 -5.64
C VAL A 140 -10.09 3.27 -6.17
N GLN A 141 -9.48 2.09 -6.38
CA GLN A 141 -8.13 1.99 -6.94
C GLN A 141 -8.05 2.62 -8.33
N LEU A 142 -9.01 2.31 -9.20
CA LEU A 142 -9.07 2.87 -10.53
C LEU A 142 -9.18 4.40 -10.48
N SER A 143 -10.00 4.95 -9.58
CA SER A 143 -10.12 6.39 -9.38
C SER A 143 -8.81 7.02 -8.91
N LEU A 144 -8.13 6.41 -7.93
CA LEU A 144 -6.84 6.89 -7.42
C LEU A 144 -5.81 6.94 -8.55
N MET A 145 -5.66 5.83 -9.28
CA MET A 145 -4.73 5.73 -10.38
C MET A 145 -5.06 6.75 -11.47
N THR A 146 -6.35 6.91 -11.81
CA THR A 146 -6.77 7.81 -12.88
C THR A 146 -6.52 9.28 -12.54
N CYS A 147 -6.87 9.73 -11.32
CA CYS A 147 -6.73 11.14 -10.96
C CYS A 147 -5.29 11.55 -10.64
N THR A 148 -4.42 10.60 -10.28
CA THR A 148 -2.99 10.85 -10.00
C THR A 148 -2.07 10.49 -11.16
N LEU A 149 -2.61 10.00 -12.28
CA LEU A 149 -1.84 9.58 -13.43
C LEU A 149 -1.02 10.76 -13.99
N THR A 150 0.29 10.55 -14.10
CA THR A 150 1.21 11.53 -14.67
C THR A 150 2.32 10.85 -15.45
N THR A 151 2.86 11.56 -16.44
CA THR A 151 4.10 11.16 -17.10
C THR A 151 5.29 11.73 -16.33
N ARG A 152 6.35 10.93 -16.16
CA ARG A 152 7.63 11.36 -15.57
C ARG A 152 8.77 11.21 -16.58
N PRO A 153 9.88 11.95 -16.43
CA PRO A 153 11.02 11.87 -17.37
C PRO A 153 11.83 10.57 -17.25
N ILE A 154 11.53 9.73 -16.26
CA ILE A 154 12.20 8.44 -16.03
C ILE A 154 11.25 7.30 -16.38
N THR A 155 11.79 6.20 -16.89
CA THR A 155 11.03 4.96 -17.14
C THR A 155 10.90 4.14 -15.86
N ALA A 156 9.96 3.18 -15.85
CA ALA A 156 9.80 2.23 -14.76
C ALA A 156 11.09 1.43 -14.50
N GLY A 157 11.77 0.99 -15.57
CA GLY A 157 13.05 0.28 -15.50
C GLY A 157 14.10 1.09 -14.72
N ILE A 158 14.36 2.32 -15.13
CA ILE A 158 15.33 3.22 -14.46
C ILE A 158 14.93 3.45 -12.99
N TYR A 159 13.63 3.62 -12.71
CA TYR A 159 13.12 3.80 -11.36
C TYR A 159 13.47 2.61 -10.44
N TYR A 160 13.21 1.38 -10.90
CA TYR A 160 13.51 0.18 -10.10
C TYR A 160 15.00 -0.13 -10.04
N GLU A 161 15.76 0.03 -11.13
CA GLU A 161 17.22 -0.14 -11.13
C GLU A 161 17.88 0.72 -10.07
N ARG A 162 17.47 1.99 -9.95
CA ARG A 162 17.96 2.89 -8.89
C ARG A 162 17.67 2.33 -7.50
N ARG A 163 16.46 1.82 -7.25
CA ARG A 163 16.07 1.26 -5.94
C ARG A 163 16.83 -0.02 -5.61
N LEU A 164 16.99 -0.91 -6.59
CA LEU A 164 17.77 -2.14 -6.47
C LEU A 164 19.25 -1.83 -6.20
N GLY A 165 19.83 -0.86 -6.90
CA GLY A 165 21.21 -0.41 -6.67
C GLY A 165 21.41 0.21 -5.28
N ASN A 166 20.45 1.01 -4.81
CA ASN A 166 20.47 1.55 -3.44
C ASN A 166 20.41 0.42 -2.41
N ARG A 167 19.54 -0.57 -2.60
CA ARG A 167 19.46 -1.73 -1.71
C ARG A 167 20.75 -2.53 -1.69
N GLN A 168 21.36 -2.81 -2.85
CA GLN A 168 22.64 -3.50 -2.93
C GLN A 168 23.73 -2.75 -2.15
N LYS A 169 23.81 -1.42 -2.27
CA LYS A 169 24.74 -0.60 -1.47
C LYS A 169 24.51 -0.78 0.04
N ARG A 170 23.26 -0.78 0.49
CA ARG A 170 22.92 -1.01 1.91
C ARG A 170 23.33 -2.41 2.38
N VAL A 171 23.20 -3.43 1.54
CA VAL A 171 23.70 -4.79 1.83
C VAL A 171 25.23 -4.79 1.96
N LEU A 172 25.93 -4.19 1.00
CA LEU A 172 27.40 -4.08 1.01
C LEU A 172 27.94 -3.30 2.23
N ASN A 173 27.19 -2.31 2.69
CA ASN A 173 27.50 -1.54 3.90
C ASN A 173 27.15 -2.27 5.21
N GLY A 174 26.53 -3.45 5.14
CA GLY A 174 26.11 -4.22 6.32
C GLY A 174 24.83 -3.72 7.00
N GLU A 175 24.09 -2.78 6.39
CA GLU A 175 22.86 -2.20 6.93
C GLU A 175 21.64 -3.14 6.81
N LEU A 176 21.74 -4.16 5.95
CA LEU A 176 20.67 -5.13 5.69
C LEU A 176 21.11 -6.55 6.05
N ALA A 177 21.27 -6.79 7.36
CA ALA A 177 21.66 -8.10 7.87
C ALA A 177 20.69 -9.21 7.41
N GLY A 178 21.28 -10.29 6.89
CA GLY A 178 20.57 -11.50 6.42
C GLY A 178 20.27 -11.54 4.92
N LEU A 179 20.71 -10.53 4.15
CA LEU A 179 20.76 -10.55 2.69
C LEU A 179 22.22 -10.55 2.23
N SER A 180 22.51 -11.26 1.14
CA SER A 180 23.82 -11.29 0.50
C SER A 180 23.85 -10.42 -0.76
N GLU A 181 25.04 -10.04 -1.22
CA GLU A 181 25.20 -9.37 -2.52
C GLU A 181 24.65 -10.25 -3.66
N ARG A 182 24.82 -11.58 -3.55
CA ARG A 182 24.29 -12.51 -4.55
C ARG A 182 22.76 -12.41 -4.64
N ASP A 183 22.07 -12.32 -3.52
CA ASP A 183 20.61 -12.17 -3.51
C ASP A 183 20.16 -10.88 -4.21
N CYS A 184 20.96 -9.81 -4.14
CA CYS A 184 20.70 -8.56 -4.86
C CYS A 184 20.94 -8.70 -6.36
N LEU A 185 22.03 -9.37 -6.77
CA LEU A 185 22.33 -9.61 -8.18
C LEU A 185 21.29 -10.52 -8.83
N ASP A 186 20.82 -11.54 -8.10
CA ASP A 186 19.74 -12.41 -8.55
C ASP A 186 18.46 -11.60 -8.75
N GLN A 187 18.06 -10.78 -7.77
CA GLN A 187 16.90 -9.89 -7.91
C GLN A 187 17.01 -9.01 -9.17
N GLN A 188 18.14 -8.35 -9.37
CA GLN A 188 18.37 -7.49 -10.54
C GLN A 188 18.18 -8.22 -11.87
N SER A 189 18.56 -9.51 -11.94
CA SER A 189 18.45 -10.30 -13.18
C SER A 189 17.01 -10.54 -13.64
N PHE A 190 16.03 -10.53 -12.73
CA PHE A 190 14.61 -10.72 -13.06
C PHE A 190 13.88 -9.44 -13.45
N LEU A 191 14.47 -8.26 -13.24
CA LEU A 191 13.75 -6.99 -13.39
C LEU A 191 13.11 -6.82 -14.77
N LYS A 192 13.89 -7.09 -15.82
CA LYS A 192 13.44 -6.91 -17.20
C LYS A 192 12.26 -7.83 -17.52
N ASP A 193 12.33 -9.08 -17.07
CA ASP A 193 11.30 -10.09 -17.34
C ASP A 193 10.01 -9.78 -16.56
N VAL A 194 10.14 -9.32 -15.30
CA VAL A 194 8.99 -8.94 -14.46
C VAL A 194 8.25 -7.73 -15.02
N LEU A 195 8.99 -6.71 -15.47
CA LEU A 195 8.37 -5.49 -16.02
C LEU A 195 7.84 -5.70 -17.44
N GLY A 196 8.50 -6.52 -18.25
CA GLY A 196 8.18 -6.71 -19.66
C GLY A 196 8.11 -5.37 -20.40
N GLU A 197 7.04 -5.15 -21.16
CA GLU A 197 6.82 -3.90 -21.91
C GLU A 197 6.64 -2.66 -21.03
N ASP A 198 6.20 -2.83 -19.77
CA ASP A 198 6.02 -1.72 -18.84
C ASP A 198 7.35 -1.17 -18.31
N GLY A 199 8.49 -1.84 -18.58
CA GLY A 199 9.83 -1.36 -18.22
C GLY A 199 10.17 0.00 -18.85
N GLU A 200 9.69 0.25 -20.06
CA GLU A 200 9.89 1.53 -20.77
C GLU A 200 8.80 2.56 -20.48
N SER A 201 7.78 2.20 -19.69
CA SER A 201 6.69 3.10 -19.37
C SER A 201 7.17 4.28 -18.51
N GLN A 202 6.79 5.48 -18.93
CA GLN A 202 6.97 6.71 -18.17
C GLN A 202 5.72 7.11 -17.39
N ALA A 203 4.70 6.24 -17.37
CA ALA A 203 3.45 6.48 -16.64
C ALA A 203 3.62 6.13 -15.16
N PHE A 204 3.28 7.09 -14.30
CA PHE A 204 3.29 6.96 -12.85
C PHE A 204 1.91 7.30 -12.30
N ALA A 205 1.53 6.62 -11.24
CA ALA A 205 0.31 6.90 -10.50
C ALA A 205 0.57 6.67 -9.01
N MET A 206 -0.26 7.25 -8.16
CA MET A 206 -0.16 7.02 -6.72
C MET A 206 -0.64 5.61 -6.39
N SER A 207 0.13 4.90 -5.57
CA SER A 207 -0.30 3.69 -4.86
C SER A 207 -0.49 4.04 -3.39
N HIS A 208 -1.44 3.40 -2.72
CA HIS A 208 -1.60 3.50 -1.26
C HIS A 208 -0.45 2.83 -0.49
N GLY A 209 0.18 1.80 -1.08
CA GLY A 209 1.27 1.05 -0.44
C GLY A 209 0.83 -0.02 0.57
N ASP A 210 -0.31 0.16 1.25
CA ASP A 210 -0.85 -0.77 2.26
C ASP A 210 -2.39 -0.80 2.32
N LEU A 211 -3.03 -1.10 1.19
CA LEU A 211 -4.49 -1.15 1.11
C LEU A 211 -5.06 -2.48 1.65
N ASN A 212 -4.89 -2.70 2.96
CA ASN A 212 -5.40 -3.85 3.69
C ASN A 212 -6.80 -3.57 4.26
N ALA A 213 -7.45 -4.59 4.83
CA ALA A 213 -8.81 -4.47 5.34
C ALA A 213 -8.95 -3.45 6.50
N SER A 214 -7.96 -3.35 7.39
CA SER A 214 -8.00 -2.38 8.50
C SER A 214 -7.91 -0.92 8.03
N ASN A 215 -7.40 -0.68 6.81
CA ASN A 215 -7.27 0.65 6.21
C ASN A 215 -8.50 1.06 5.37
N ILE A 216 -9.52 0.20 5.29
CA ILE A 216 -10.77 0.47 4.58
C ILE A 216 -11.88 0.69 5.61
N ILE A 217 -12.45 1.89 5.65
CA ILE A 217 -13.57 2.21 6.56
C ILE A 217 -14.89 1.97 5.84
N VAL A 218 -15.78 1.21 6.49
CA VAL A 218 -17.13 0.92 5.99
C VAL A 218 -18.21 1.31 6.99
N ASP A 219 -19.41 1.62 6.48
CA ASP A 219 -20.61 1.75 7.31
C ASP A 219 -21.26 0.39 7.63
N GLU A 220 -22.35 0.41 8.38
CA GLU A 220 -23.11 -0.78 8.79
C GLU A 220 -23.66 -1.58 7.59
N GLN A 221 -23.80 -0.94 6.42
CA GLN A 221 -24.25 -1.56 5.18
C GLN A 221 -23.09 -1.94 4.25
N TYR A 222 -21.85 -1.91 4.74
CA TYR A 222 -20.64 -2.24 3.98
C TYR A 222 -20.40 -1.33 2.76
N ASN A 223 -20.90 -0.09 2.81
CA ASN A 223 -20.46 0.92 1.87
C ASN A 223 -19.11 1.45 2.33
N ILE A 224 -18.13 1.49 1.41
CA ILE A 224 -16.84 2.14 1.66
C ILE A 224 -17.13 3.62 1.95
N LYS A 225 -16.61 4.12 3.07
CA LYS A 225 -16.72 5.51 3.53
C LYS A 225 -15.43 6.28 3.29
N GLY A 226 -14.30 5.59 3.33
CA GLY A 226 -13.01 6.14 3.00
C GLY A 226 -11.89 5.15 3.27
N ILE A 227 -10.70 5.55 2.85
CA ILE A 227 -9.44 4.84 2.96
C ILE A 227 -8.52 5.68 3.82
N ILE A 228 -7.93 5.07 4.85
CA ILE A 228 -7.07 5.74 5.83
C ILE A 228 -5.64 5.21 5.76
N ASP A 229 -4.74 5.86 6.48
CA ASP A 229 -3.34 5.43 6.65
C ASP A 229 -2.50 5.54 5.36
N TRP A 230 -2.39 6.78 4.86
CA TRP A 230 -1.67 7.11 3.62
C TRP A 230 -0.15 7.30 3.82
N GLY A 231 0.39 6.91 4.97
CA GLY A 231 1.82 7.08 5.29
C GLY A 231 2.77 6.28 4.40
N PHE A 232 2.30 5.23 3.73
CA PHE A 232 3.07 4.43 2.76
C PHE A 232 2.77 4.77 1.30
N ALA A 233 1.94 5.79 1.05
CA ALA A 233 1.55 6.10 -0.29
C ALA A 233 2.70 6.76 -1.07
N GLU A 234 2.82 6.40 -2.34
CA GLU A 234 3.91 6.88 -3.18
C GLU A 234 3.48 6.99 -4.63
N MET A 235 4.01 7.99 -5.33
CA MET A 235 4.02 8.04 -6.79
C MET A 235 4.99 6.99 -7.37
N VAL A 236 4.42 5.88 -7.82
CA VAL A 236 5.15 4.71 -8.34
C VAL A 236 4.90 4.51 -9.84
N PRO A 237 5.74 3.75 -10.56
CA PRO A 237 5.42 3.35 -11.92
C PRO A 237 4.05 2.66 -11.97
N ILE A 238 3.31 2.88 -13.06
CA ILE A 238 1.92 2.39 -13.18
C ILE A 238 1.78 0.89 -12.94
N ALA A 239 2.83 0.11 -13.25
CA ALA A 239 2.96 -1.30 -12.93
C ALA A 239 2.71 -1.63 -11.44
N THR A 240 3.33 -0.88 -10.51
CA THR A 240 3.11 -1.09 -9.07
C THR A 240 1.75 -0.56 -8.63
N ALA A 241 1.33 0.60 -9.15
CA ALA A 241 0.00 1.14 -8.83
C ALA A 241 -1.14 0.21 -9.30
N ALA A 242 -0.89 -0.59 -10.34
CA ALA A 242 -1.81 -1.56 -10.93
C ALA A 242 -1.91 -2.90 -10.19
N LEU A 243 -1.04 -3.19 -9.21
CA LEU A 243 -1.12 -4.43 -8.44
C LEU A 243 -2.43 -4.52 -7.66
N PHE A 244 -2.81 -5.71 -7.23
CA PHE A 244 -3.98 -5.86 -6.35
C PHE A 244 -3.82 -5.03 -5.06
N PRO A 245 -4.92 -4.65 -4.37
CA PRO A 245 -4.87 -4.23 -2.98
C PRO A 245 -4.16 -5.28 -2.10
N THR A 246 -3.48 -4.87 -1.03
CA THR A 246 -2.69 -5.79 -0.19
C THR A 246 -3.55 -6.88 0.46
N LEU A 247 -4.84 -6.64 0.69
CA LEU A 247 -5.79 -7.66 1.17
C LEU A 247 -5.99 -8.85 0.21
N LEU A 248 -5.55 -8.74 -1.06
CA LEU A 248 -5.62 -9.79 -2.07
C LEU A 248 -4.24 -10.30 -2.50
N TRP A 249 -3.17 -9.89 -1.81
CA TRP A 249 -1.81 -10.32 -2.11
C TRP A 249 -1.58 -11.79 -1.75
N PRO A 250 -0.59 -12.45 -2.39
CA PRO A 250 -0.13 -13.76 -1.96
C PRO A 250 0.57 -13.66 -0.59
N ASP A 251 0.76 -14.81 0.04
CA ASP A 251 1.53 -14.92 1.27
C ASP A 251 2.99 -14.48 1.07
N GLU A 252 3.46 -13.58 1.94
CA GLU A 252 4.79 -12.97 1.86
C GLU A 252 5.95 -13.96 2.05
N SER A 253 5.69 -15.15 2.60
CA SER A 253 6.72 -16.19 2.71
C SER A 253 7.06 -16.84 1.37
N ALA A 254 6.30 -16.54 0.31
CA ALA A 254 6.46 -17.09 -1.04
C ALA A 254 6.33 -18.62 -1.11
N ARG A 255 5.73 -19.25 -0.09
CA ARG A 255 5.61 -20.71 0.03
C ARG A 255 4.19 -21.22 -0.13
N CYS A 256 3.19 -20.38 0.13
CA CYS A 256 1.79 -20.77 0.15
C CYS A 256 1.08 -20.20 -1.07
N ALA A 257 0.37 -21.06 -1.80
CA ALA A 257 -0.52 -20.62 -2.88
C ALA A 257 -1.71 -19.84 -2.28
N PRO A 258 -2.27 -18.86 -3.01
CA PRO A 258 -3.52 -18.22 -2.62
C PRO A 258 -4.64 -19.22 -2.40
N SER A 259 -5.52 -18.95 -1.44
CA SER A 259 -6.67 -19.81 -1.19
C SER A 259 -7.67 -19.77 -2.35
N GLN A 260 -8.58 -20.74 -2.40
CA GLN A 260 -9.68 -20.70 -3.36
C GLN A 260 -10.59 -19.48 -3.16
N ALA A 261 -10.72 -18.96 -1.92
CA ALA A 261 -11.48 -17.75 -1.68
C ALA A 261 -10.76 -16.54 -2.30
N THR A 262 -9.45 -16.38 -2.05
CA THR A 262 -8.64 -15.30 -2.63
C THR A 262 -8.68 -15.32 -4.16
N LEU A 263 -8.59 -16.51 -4.78
CA LEU A 263 -8.67 -16.63 -6.25
C LEU A 263 -10.05 -16.17 -6.79
N ARG A 264 -11.14 -16.53 -6.11
CA ARG A 264 -12.48 -16.04 -6.47
C ARG A 264 -12.61 -14.53 -6.25
N ASP A 265 -12.01 -13.99 -5.20
CA ASP A 265 -12.03 -12.57 -4.90
C ASP A 265 -11.29 -11.77 -5.96
N ARG A 266 -10.10 -12.21 -6.37
CA ARG A 266 -9.35 -11.62 -7.49
C ARG A 266 -10.15 -11.65 -8.79
N GLN A 267 -10.86 -12.74 -9.07
CA GLN A 267 -11.71 -12.83 -10.24
C GLN A 267 -12.88 -11.83 -10.18
N ALA A 268 -13.57 -11.73 -9.04
CA ALA A 268 -14.66 -10.76 -8.84
C ALA A 268 -14.15 -9.31 -8.99
N TYR A 269 -12.97 -9.03 -8.41
CA TYR A 269 -12.28 -7.75 -8.52
C TYR A 269 -11.99 -7.38 -9.98
N ILE A 270 -11.32 -8.25 -10.75
CA ILE A 270 -11.02 -8.04 -12.17
C ILE A 270 -12.29 -7.84 -13.00
N ASN A 271 -13.31 -8.68 -12.77
CA ASN A 271 -14.56 -8.63 -13.52
C ASN A 271 -15.27 -7.28 -13.38
N SER A 272 -15.19 -6.65 -12.20
CA SER A 272 -15.90 -5.40 -11.88
C SER A 272 -15.50 -4.20 -12.76
N TYR A 273 -14.27 -4.18 -13.29
CA TYR A 273 -13.77 -3.10 -14.17
C TYR A 273 -13.38 -3.61 -15.57
N SER A 274 -13.81 -4.81 -15.94
CA SER A 274 -13.50 -5.44 -17.24
C SER A 274 -13.97 -4.63 -18.45
N SER A 275 -15.01 -3.82 -18.31
CA SER A 275 -15.51 -2.92 -19.36
C SER A 275 -14.79 -1.58 -19.45
N GLN A 276 -13.98 -1.23 -18.45
CA GLN A 276 -13.26 0.04 -18.40
C GLN A 276 -12.09 0.04 -19.38
N THR A 277 -11.84 1.19 -20.02
CA THR A 277 -10.85 1.35 -21.11
C THR A 277 -9.80 2.42 -20.84
N SER A 278 -9.82 3.05 -19.66
CA SER A 278 -8.78 4.01 -19.29
C SER A 278 -7.41 3.33 -19.21
N LEU A 279 -6.33 4.10 -19.37
CA LEU A 279 -4.97 3.57 -19.26
C LEU A 279 -4.74 2.86 -17.91
N ALA A 280 -5.27 3.43 -16.82
CA ALA A 280 -5.23 2.79 -15.51
C ALA A 280 -5.94 1.42 -15.48
N ALA A 281 -7.15 1.31 -16.05
CA ALA A 281 -7.89 0.04 -16.11
C ALA A 281 -7.17 -1.01 -16.97
N LEU A 282 -6.57 -0.59 -18.09
CA LEU A 282 -5.79 -1.47 -18.96
C LEU A 282 -4.54 -1.98 -18.24
N SER A 283 -3.81 -1.11 -17.53
CA SER A 283 -2.67 -1.50 -16.71
C SER A 283 -3.06 -2.44 -15.56
N MET A 284 -4.14 -2.13 -14.82
CA MET A 284 -4.69 -3.03 -13.80
C MET A 284 -5.01 -4.40 -14.39
N ARG A 285 -5.72 -4.48 -15.51
CA ARG A 285 -6.06 -5.76 -16.16
C ARG A 285 -4.82 -6.54 -16.55
N ARG A 286 -3.84 -5.88 -17.16
CA ARG A 286 -2.59 -6.52 -17.62
C ARG A 286 -1.82 -7.14 -16.45
N TRP A 287 -1.65 -6.40 -15.36
CA TRP A 287 -0.87 -6.86 -14.20
C TRP A 287 -1.64 -7.87 -13.35
N GLN A 288 -2.94 -7.65 -13.14
CA GLN A 288 -3.76 -8.48 -12.24
C GLN A 288 -4.20 -9.80 -12.88
N SER A 289 -4.30 -9.86 -14.21
CA SER A 289 -4.68 -11.09 -14.94
C SER A 289 -3.48 -11.89 -15.43
N ALA A 290 -2.25 -11.46 -15.13
CA ALA A 290 -1.04 -12.16 -15.51
C ALA A 290 -0.98 -13.53 -14.81
N GLU A 291 -0.54 -14.57 -15.51
CA GLU A 291 -0.42 -15.90 -14.91
C GLU A 291 0.56 -15.87 -13.72
N ASP A 292 1.65 -15.12 -13.84
CA ASP A 292 2.70 -14.94 -12.84
C ASP A 292 2.45 -13.78 -11.84
N VAL A 293 1.19 -13.32 -11.69
CA VAL A 293 0.83 -12.16 -10.86
C VAL A 293 1.37 -12.23 -9.42
N ASP A 294 1.37 -13.41 -8.80
CA ASP A 294 1.91 -13.58 -7.45
C ASP A 294 3.41 -13.29 -7.40
N PHE A 295 4.15 -13.78 -8.40
CA PHE A 295 5.59 -13.55 -8.47
C PHE A 295 5.88 -12.07 -8.70
N ARG A 296 5.11 -11.41 -9.58
CA ARG A 296 5.22 -9.96 -9.84
C ARG A 296 4.98 -9.14 -8.58
N ILE A 297 3.93 -9.45 -7.82
CA ILE A 297 3.62 -8.78 -6.55
C ILE A 297 4.79 -8.95 -5.57
N LEU A 298 5.18 -10.20 -5.29
CA LEU A 298 6.24 -10.48 -4.32
C LEU A 298 7.59 -9.88 -4.76
N TYR A 299 7.90 -9.91 -6.05
CA TYR A 299 9.10 -9.31 -6.60
C TYR A 299 9.12 -7.80 -6.37
N LEU A 300 8.06 -7.08 -6.75
CA LEU A 300 8.02 -5.63 -6.57
C LEU A 300 8.01 -5.24 -5.08
N THR A 301 7.32 -6.01 -4.24
CA THR A 301 7.34 -5.83 -2.77
C THR A 301 8.73 -6.09 -2.18
N SER A 302 9.49 -7.05 -2.71
CA SER A 302 10.86 -7.36 -2.25
C SER A 302 11.87 -6.21 -2.45
N ILE A 303 11.57 -5.25 -3.33
CA ILE A 303 12.39 -4.06 -3.54
C ILE A 303 12.39 -3.16 -2.30
N SER A 304 11.31 -3.20 -1.50
CA SER A 304 11.15 -2.42 -0.26
C SER A 304 11.18 -3.29 1.01
N SER A 305 10.72 -4.55 0.94
CA SER A 305 10.70 -5.47 2.09
C SER A 305 11.91 -6.40 2.16
N LYS A 306 12.69 -6.30 3.25
CA LYS A 306 13.79 -7.23 3.56
C LYS A 306 13.26 -8.67 3.73
N GLY A 307 12.09 -8.84 4.34
CA GLY A 307 11.48 -10.14 4.61
C GLY A 307 11.12 -10.87 3.32
N VAL A 308 10.41 -10.19 2.43
CA VAL A 308 9.99 -10.77 1.14
C VAL A 308 11.19 -11.07 0.23
N HIS A 309 12.21 -10.19 0.21
CA HIS A 309 13.46 -10.47 -0.51
C HIS A 309 14.10 -11.77 0.01
N LYS A 310 14.27 -11.88 1.32
CA LYS A 310 14.84 -13.09 1.92
C LYS A 310 13.99 -14.33 1.59
N ALA A 311 12.67 -14.21 1.61
CA ALA A 311 11.76 -15.30 1.27
C ALA A 311 11.94 -15.77 -0.19
N LEU A 312 11.93 -14.85 -1.17
CA LEU A 312 12.16 -15.17 -2.57
C LEU A 312 13.56 -15.73 -2.84
N ALA A 313 14.59 -15.17 -2.20
CA ALA A 313 15.95 -15.70 -2.32
C ALA A 313 16.04 -17.15 -1.81
N GLN A 314 15.37 -17.46 -0.69
CA GLN A 314 15.32 -18.82 -0.14
C GLN A 314 14.59 -19.83 -1.03
N THR A 315 13.65 -19.38 -1.86
CA THR A 315 12.97 -20.23 -2.84
C THR A 315 13.67 -20.24 -4.20
N GLY A 316 14.82 -19.57 -4.33
CA GLY A 316 15.57 -19.47 -5.59
C GLY A 316 14.85 -18.65 -6.65
N TRP A 317 14.12 -17.61 -6.23
CA TRP A 317 13.32 -16.73 -7.08
C TRP A 317 12.26 -17.48 -7.90
N LYS A 318 11.69 -18.54 -7.30
CA LYS A 318 10.61 -19.34 -7.86
C LYS A 318 9.53 -19.53 -6.82
N LEU A 319 8.27 -19.57 -7.26
CA LEU A 319 7.15 -19.92 -6.39
C LEU A 319 6.93 -21.44 -6.49
N PRO A 320 6.98 -22.19 -5.36
CA PRO A 320 6.96 -23.66 -5.39
C PRO A 320 5.63 -24.24 -5.86
N TYR A 321 4.56 -23.46 -5.77
CA TYR A 321 3.22 -23.81 -6.24
C TYR A 321 2.96 -23.38 -7.69
N TYR A 322 3.90 -22.67 -8.32
CA TYR A 322 3.82 -22.31 -9.72
C TYR A 322 4.48 -23.41 -10.55
N LYS A 323 3.68 -24.18 -11.29
CA LYS A 323 4.23 -25.07 -12.31
C LYS A 323 4.50 -24.21 -13.55
N PRO A 324 5.73 -24.19 -14.09
CA PRO A 324 5.91 -23.68 -15.44
C PRO A 324 4.95 -24.47 -16.35
N ALA A 325 4.20 -23.77 -17.20
CA ALA A 325 3.53 -24.43 -18.31
C ALA A 325 4.58 -25.29 -19.01
N ASP A 326 4.33 -26.61 -19.07
CA ASP A 326 5.30 -27.57 -19.59
C ASP A 326 5.90 -27.00 -20.87
N GLY A 327 7.22 -26.78 -20.83
CA GLY A 327 7.96 -26.42 -22.02
C GLY A 327 7.63 -27.47 -23.06
N GLY A 328 7.00 -27.04 -24.16
CA GLY A 328 6.72 -27.88 -25.30
C GLY A 328 8.02 -28.51 -25.75
N ALA A 329 8.29 -29.72 -25.25
CA ALA A 329 9.30 -30.58 -25.78
C ALA A 329 8.86 -30.85 -27.21
N GLY A 330 9.60 -30.27 -28.15
CA GLY A 330 9.56 -30.66 -29.54
C GLY A 330 9.76 -32.16 -29.61
N GLY A 331 8.67 -32.88 -29.80
CA GLY A 331 8.69 -34.20 -30.38
C GLY A 331 8.92 -34.01 -31.86
N ASP A 332 10.17 -34.11 -32.27
CA ASP A 332 10.56 -34.46 -33.63
C ASP A 332 9.70 -35.66 -34.09
N VAL A 333 8.67 -35.40 -34.88
CA VAL A 333 8.15 -36.40 -35.81
C VAL A 333 9.07 -36.31 -37.01
N LEU A 334 10.18 -37.02 -36.91
CA LEU A 334 10.96 -37.41 -38.07
C LEU A 334 10.05 -38.20 -39.00
N SER A 335 9.99 -37.69 -40.23
CA SER A 335 9.62 -38.42 -41.42
C SER A 335 10.31 -39.79 -41.49
N GLU A 336 9.52 -40.85 -41.59
CA GLU A 336 9.89 -41.99 -42.42
C GLU A 336 8.75 -42.27 -43.41
N ALA A 337 9.13 -42.19 -44.68
CA ALA A 337 8.35 -42.66 -45.81
C ALA A 337 8.40 -44.19 -45.88
N GLY A 338 7.32 -44.82 -46.34
CA GLY A 338 7.38 -46.18 -46.88
C GLY A 338 6.16 -47.04 -46.61
N ILE A 339 5.09 -46.83 -47.37
CA ILE A 339 4.45 -47.76 -48.35
C ILE A 339 3.19 -47.09 -48.90
#